data_AF-A0A944SNN8-F1
#
_entry.id   AF-A0A944SNN8-F1
#
_cell.length_a   1.000
_cell.length_b   1.000
_cell.length_c   1.000
_cell.angle_alpha   90.00
_cell.angle_beta   90.00
_cell.angle_gamma   90.00
#
_symmetry.space_group_name_H-M   'P 1'
#
loop_
_entity.id
_entity.type
_entity.pdbx_description
1 polymer ?
#
loop_
_entity_poly.entity_id
_entity_poly.type
_entity_poly.pdbx_seq_one_letter_code
_entity_poly.pdbx_strand_id
1 'polypeptide(L)' 'MPGLLPNIDPDGLLEYSVVYTDRSLNHMSSSFQRAINDVSSSLKKVYNAESVVL' A
#
# COMPACT_ATOMS: atom_id res chain seq x y z
N MET A 1 10.68 -16.21 -16.68
CA MET A 1 10.10 -15.71 -15.41
C MET A 1 9.04 -14.69 -15.81
N PRO A 2 7.77 -14.80 -15.37
CA PRO A 2 6.79 -13.74 -15.61
C PRO A 2 7.41 -12.47 -15.03
N GLY A 3 7.70 -11.50 -15.90
CA GLY A 3 8.40 -10.29 -15.49
C GLY A 3 7.49 -9.45 -14.62
N LEU A 4 8.07 -8.85 -13.58
CA LEU A 4 7.45 -7.85 -12.71
C LEU A 4 6.54 -6.98 -13.57
N LEU A 5 5.23 -7.01 -13.30
CA LEU A 5 4.32 -6.09 -13.95
C LEU A 5 4.71 -4.67 -13.50
N PRO A 6 5.27 -3.84 -14.40
CA PRO A 6 5.93 -2.59 -13.99
C PRO A 6 4.92 -1.51 -13.59
N ASN A 7 3.62 -1.80 -13.65
CA ASN A 7 2.54 -0.83 -13.43
C ASN A 7 2.00 -0.81 -12.00
N ILE A 8 2.37 -1.76 -11.13
CA ILE A 8 1.78 -1.90 -9.79
C ILE A 8 2.60 -1.19 -8.71
N ASP A 9 3.91 -1.43 -8.66
CA ASP A 9 4.85 -0.69 -7.80
C ASP A 9 6.15 -0.45 -8.60
N PRO A 10 6.18 0.55 -9.50
CA PRO A 10 7.26 0.71 -10.49
C PRO A 10 8.63 0.95 -9.85
N ASP A 11 8.63 1.68 -8.74
CA ASP A 11 9.81 2.00 -7.92
C ASP A 11 9.92 1.08 -6.68
N GLY A 12 9.13 0.00 -6.67
CA GLY A 12 9.02 -0.94 -5.57
C GLY A 12 10.18 -1.93 -5.47
N LEU A 13 10.22 -2.65 -4.35
CA LEU A 13 11.11 -3.79 -4.19
C LEU A 13 10.60 -4.99 -4.99
N LEU A 14 11.51 -5.91 -5.33
CA LEU A 14 11.13 -7.19 -5.92
C LEU A 14 10.23 -7.97 -4.97
N GLU A 15 9.09 -8.44 -5.50
CA GLU A 15 8.09 -9.15 -4.71
C GLU A 15 8.49 -10.62 -4.51
N TYR A 16 9.04 -10.91 -3.33
CA TYR A 16 9.38 -12.27 -2.87
C TYR A 16 8.59 -12.67 -1.62
N SER A 17 7.55 -11.92 -1.25
CA SER A 17 6.71 -12.33 -0.12
C SER A 17 5.90 -13.57 -0.46
N VAL A 18 5.47 -14.28 0.58
CA VAL A 18 4.55 -15.42 0.45
C VAL A 18 3.09 -15.00 0.31
N VAL A 19 2.81 -13.70 0.44
CA VAL A 19 1.45 -13.15 0.53
C VAL A 19 1.05 -12.48 -0.78
N TYR A 20 1.99 -11.81 -1.44
CA TYR A 20 1.75 -11.05 -2.67
C TYR A 20 2.51 -11.65 -3.84
N THR A 21 2.03 -11.31 -5.02
CA THR A 21 2.75 -11.53 -6.30
C THR A 21 2.88 -10.18 -6.98
N ASP A 22 3.60 -10.12 -8.09
CA ASP A 22 3.74 -8.92 -8.93
C ASP A 22 2.42 -8.38 -9.51
N ARG A 23 1.27 -9.00 -9.20
CA ARG A 23 -0.08 -8.61 -9.63
C ARG A 23 -0.86 -7.76 -8.63
N SER A 24 -0.32 -7.53 -7.44
CA SER A 24 -0.98 -6.75 -6.39
C SER A 24 0.01 -5.91 -5.61
N LEU A 25 -0.47 -4.77 -5.10
CA LEU A 25 0.37 -3.88 -4.31
C LEU A 25 0.57 -4.47 -2.91
N ASN A 26 1.83 -4.64 -2.51
CA ASN A 26 2.19 -5.14 -1.19
C ASN A 26 1.83 -4.10 -0.11
N HIS A 27 1.21 -4.53 0.99
CA HIS A 27 0.88 -3.62 2.09
C HIS A 27 2.11 -3.01 2.79
N MET A 28 3.27 -3.66 2.66
CA MET A 28 4.55 -3.14 3.15
C MET A 28 5.17 -2.13 2.19
N SER A 29 4.68 -1.98 0.96
CA SER A 29 5.21 -0.98 0.01
C SER A 29 4.98 0.44 0.54
N SER A 30 5.92 1.34 0.24
CA SER A 30 5.77 2.75 0.58
C SER A 30 4.54 3.38 -0.10
N SER A 31 4.23 2.93 -1.32
CA SER A 31 3.05 3.31 -2.08
C SER A 31 1.75 2.99 -1.31
N PHE A 32 1.62 1.77 -0.79
CA PHE A 32 0.45 1.36 0.00
C PHE A 32 0.38 2.09 1.35
N GLN A 33 1.51 2.18 2.05
CA GLN A 33 1.57 2.87 3.34
C GLN A 33 1.13 4.33 3.22
N ARG A 34 1.55 5.04 2.16
CA ARG A 34 1.10 6.41 1.91
C ARG A 34 -0.41 6.47 1.71
N ALA A 35 -0.96 5.59 0.86
CA ALA A 35 -2.39 5.55 0.58
C ALA A 35 -3.23 5.31 1.85
N ILE A 36 -2.85 4.34 2.69
CA ILE A 36 -3.57 4.06 3.95
C ILE A 36 -3.43 5.20 4.96
N ASN A 37 -2.25 5.84 5.06
CA ASN A 37 -2.07 7.01 5.92
C ASN A 37 -2.94 8.20 5.48
N ASP A 38 -3.08 8.43 4.16
CA ASP A 38 -3.93 9.49 3.62
C ASP A 38 -5.41 9.22 3.89
N VAL A 39 -5.85 7.96 3.75
CA VAL A 39 -7.20 7.53 4.12
C VAL A 39 -7.44 7.71 5.62
N SER A 40 -6.51 7.25 6.47
CA SER A 40 -6.61 7.39 7.92
C SER A 40 -6.69 8.86 8.34
N SER A 41 -5.86 9.73 7.76
CA SER A 41 -5.88 11.18 7.98
C SER A 41 -7.21 11.81 7.57
N SER A 42 -7.75 11.42 6.42
CA SER A 42 -9.03 11.94 5.91
C SER A 42 -10.19 11.53 6.81
N LEU A 43 -10.23 10.27 7.25
CA LEU A 43 -11.27 9.78 8.15
C LEU A 43 -11.20 10.44 9.53
N LYS A 44 -10.00 10.58 10.11
CA LYS A 44 -9.81 11.29 11.38
C LYS A 44 -10.37 12.71 11.33
N LYS A 45 -10.12 13.43 10.22
CA LYS A 45 -10.61 14.80 10.01
C LYS A 45 -12.14 14.86 9.91
N VAL A 46 -12.75 13.97 9.10
CA VAL A 46 -14.20 13.98 8.87
C VAL A 46 -14.98 13.62 10.14
N TYR A 47 -14.46 12.68 10.93
CA TYR A 47 -15.14 12.20 12.14
C TYR A 47 -14.66 12.84 13.44
N ASN A 48 -13.69 13.76 13.38
CA ASN A 48 -13.01 14.33 14.54
C ASN A 48 -12.54 13.25 15.54
N ALA A 49 -12.00 12.16 14.99
CA ALA A 49 -11.59 10.97 15.74
C ALA A 49 -10.08 10.97 15.98
N GLU A 50 -9.65 10.47 17.15
CA GLU A 50 -8.23 10.34 17.50
C GLU A 50 -7.55 9.20 16.70
N SER A 51 -8.28 8.11 16.47
CA SER A 51 -7.81 6.94 15.71
C SER A 51 -8.95 6.31 14.89
N VAL A 52 -8.63 5.79 13.70
CA VAL A 52 -9.62 5.12 12.83
C VAL A 52 -9.03 3.87 12.16
N VAL A 53 -7.86 3.99 11.52
CA VAL A 53 -7.19 2.89 10.80
C VAL A 53 -5.70 2.86 11.19
N LEU A 54 -5.19 1.66 11.46
CA LEU A 54 -3.78 1.31 11.73
C LEU A 54 -3.21 0.59 10.52
#